data_AF-A0A7K4H1C6-F1
#
_entry.id   AF-A0A7K4H1C6-F1
#
_cell.length_a   1.000
_cell.length_b   1.000
_cell.length_c   1.000
_cell.angle_alpha   90.00
_cell.angle_beta   90.00
_cell.angle_gamma   90.00
#
_symmetry.space_group_name_H-M   'P 1'
#
loop_
_entity.id
_entity.type
_entity.pdbx_description
1 polymer ?
#
loop_
_entity_poly.entity_id
_entity_poly.type
_entity_poly.pdbx_seq_one_letter_code
_entity_poly.pdbx_strand_id
1 'polypeptide(L)'
;MPNVFMLTHSKSKKPEVAISKGNTPKESLLKGIDILGGISKFIEEGDQVFIKFNLCLPEGFPTNTNLDVLQTLIISCKEAGAKKVYLGSFPLKGVPIKVISDLLNLNEYFQTLGAELAFLDNSDIFENKEINRDQLKKIKYNSLTTVQIKDNEFLVPNVILNSNKVICVNQINVNPLFNFNLSLLNLYSIIPTKYQEIGKKNRDNGDYISIDRYKKNLISN
;
A
#
# COMPACT_ATOMS: atom_id res chain seq x y z
N MET A 1 -30.43 46.49 5.98
CA MET A 1 -30.76 45.18 5.38
C MET A 1 -29.45 44.45 5.11
N PRO A 2 -29.20 43.26 5.66
CA PRO A 2 -27.95 42.55 5.39
C PRO A 2 -28.05 41.80 4.06
N ASN A 3 -27.06 42.02 3.20
CA ASN A 3 -26.87 41.33 1.93
C ASN A 3 -26.68 39.83 2.17
N VAL A 4 -27.60 39.02 1.64
CA VAL A 4 -27.45 37.57 1.52
C VAL A 4 -26.50 37.31 0.36
N PHE A 5 -25.27 36.87 0.65
CA PHE A 5 -24.39 36.30 -0.36
C PHE A 5 -24.98 34.97 -0.84
N MET A 6 -25.64 34.99 -2.00
CA MET A 6 -25.96 33.78 -2.75
C MET A 6 -24.64 33.17 -3.25
N LEU A 7 -24.26 32.02 -2.68
CA LEU A 7 -23.20 31.17 -3.23
C LEU A 7 -23.75 30.51 -4.51
N THR A 8 -23.41 31.09 -5.65
CA THR A 8 -23.63 30.48 -6.96
C THR A 8 -22.85 29.18 -7.03
N HIS A 9 -23.54 28.04 -7.15
CA HIS A 9 -22.94 26.74 -7.35
C HIS A 9 -22.16 26.74 -8.69
N SER A 10 -20.84 26.87 -8.63
CA SER A 10 -19.98 26.53 -9.76
C SER A 10 -20.15 25.04 -10.04
N LYS A 11 -20.26 24.62 -11.30
CA LYS A 11 -20.24 23.21 -11.73
C LYS A 11 -19.10 22.48 -11.00
N SER A 12 -19.42 21.76 -9.93
CA SER A 12 -18.41 21.33 -8.98
C SER A 12 -17.53 20.27 -9.62
N LYS A 13 -16.23 20.52 -9.71
CA LYS A 13 -15.25 19.46 -9.95
C LYS A 13 -15.51 18.34 -8.94
N LYS A 14 -15.63 17.10 -9.42
CA LYS A 14 -15.75 15.93 -8.54
C LYS A 14 -14.55 15.92 -7.60
N PRO A 15 -14.71 15.58 -6.31
CA PRO A 15 -13.61 15.56 -5.37
C PRO A 15 -12.58 14.50 -5.78
N GLU A 16 -11.30 14.86 -5.66
CA GLU A 16 -10.14 13.99 -5.86
C GLU A 16 -9.58 13.46 -4.54
N VAL A 17 -9.95 14.10 -3.43
CA VAL A 17 -9.55 13.73 -2.07
C VAL A 17 -10.76 13.81 -1.15
N ALA A 18 -10.90 12.82 -0.27
CA ALA A 18 -11.95 12.77 0.75
C ALA A 18 -11.33 12.50 2.12
N ILE A 19 -11.90 13.13 3.13
CA ILE A 19 -11.61 12.87 4.54
C ILE A 19 -12.94 12.50 5.19
N SER A 20 -12.99 11.33 5.80
CA SER A 20 -14.19 10.79 6.42
C SER A 20 -13.89 10.28 7.82
N LYS A 21 -14.91 10.31 8.69
CA LYS A 21 -14.87 9.73 10.03
C LYS A 21 -16.09 8.83 10.21
N GLY A 22 -15.85 7.64 10.75
CA GLY A 22 -16.87 6.69 11.17
C GLY A 22 -16.54 6.12 12.54
N ASN A 23 -17.46 5.33 13.08
CA ASN A 23 -17.29 4.61 14.33
C ASN A 23 -16.45 3.33 14.15
N THR A 24 -16.32 2.85 12.91
CA THR A 24 -15.50 1.68 12.54
C THR A 24 -14.58 2.00 11.35
N PRO A 25 -13.51 1.21 11.13
CA PRO A 25 -12.68 1.34 9.93
C PRO A 25 -13.49 1.16 8.63
N LYS A 26 -14.40 0.18 8.61
CA LYS A 26 -15.33 -0.07 7.50
C LYS A 26 -16.17 1.16 7.17
N GLU A 27 -16.84 1.73 8.17
CA GLU A 27 -17.69 2.91 7.99
C GLU A 27 -16.89 4.11 7.47
N SER A 28 -15.68 4.32 8.02
CA SER A 28 -14.80 5.40 7.59
C SER A 28 -14.41 5.24 6.12
N LEU A 29 -14.01 4.04 5.70
CA LEU A 29 -13.62 3.75 4.33
C LEU A 29 -14.78 3.93 3.34
N LEU A 30 -15.94 3.33 3.62
CA LEU A 30 -17.10 3.40 2.73
C LEU A 30 -17.57 4.84 2.53
N LYS A 31 -17.70 5.62 3.62
CA LYS A 31 -18.03 7.05 3.51
C LYS A 31 -17.03 7.82 2.65
N GLY A 32 -15.74 7.51 2.77
CA GLY A 32 -14.69 8.15 1.97
C GLY A 32 -14.82 7.82 0.49
N ILE A 33 -15.03 6.54 0.17
CA ILE A 33 -15.27 6.06 -1.20
C ILE A 33 -16.54 6.70 -1.79
N ASP A 34 -17.62 6.80 -1.01
CA ASP A 34 -18.88 7.40 -1.45
C ASP A 34 -18.73 8.89 -1.77
N ILE A 35 -18.03 9.64 -0.92
CA ILE A 35 -17.71 11.07 -1.19
C ILE A 35 -16.94 11.21 -2.50
N LEU A 36 -16.02 10.27 -2.79
CA LEU A 36 -15.25 10.28 -4.04
C LEU A 36 -16.08 9.89 -5.27
N GLY A 37 -17.30 9.41 -5.10
CA GLY A 37 -18.23 9.02 -6.16
C GLY A 37 -18.43 7.51 -6.31
N GLY A 38 -18.12 6.73 -5.27
CA GLY A 38 -18.30 5.28 -5.23
C GLY A 38 -17.12 4.51 -5.82
N ILE A 39 -17.01 3.22 -5.46
CA ILE A 39 -15.91 2.36 -5.90
C ILE A 39 -15.91 2.13 -7.42
N SER A 40 -17.09 2.07 -8.04
CA SER A 40 -17.27 1.90 -9.49
C SER A 40 -16.77 3.08 -10.33
N LYS A 41 -16.40 4.20 -9.70
CA LYS A 41 -15.66 5.28 -10.38
C LYS A 41 -14.22 4.88 -10.71
N PHE A 42 -13.66 3.94 -9.95
CA PHE A 42 -12.25 3.55 -10.03
C PHE A 42 -12.05 2.13 -10.55
N ILE A 43 -13.00 1.24 -10.25
CA ILE A 43 -12.98 -0.17 -10.63
C ILE A 43 -14.06 -0.43 -11.69
N GLU A 44 -13.66 -1.06 -12.78
CA GLU A 44 -14.50 -1.45 -13.90
C GLU A 44 -14.76 -2.97 -13.87
N GLU A 45 -15.87 -3.40 -14.48
CA GLU A 45 -16.17 -4.82 -14.63
C GLU A 45 -15.05 -5.51 -15.42
N GLY A 46 -14.56 -6.64 -14.90
CA GLY A 46 -13.49 -7.40 -15.52
C GLY A 46 -12.08 -7.01 -15.05
N ASP A 47 -11.92 -5.94 -14.27
CA ASP A 47 -10.61 -5.49 -13.79
C ASP A 47 -9.90 -6.57 -12.95
N GLN A 48 -8.59 -6.69 -13.17
CA GLN A 48 -7.66 -7.23 -12.20
C GLN A 48 -7.13 -6.09 -11.32
N VAL A 49 -7.39 -6.19 -10.01
CA VAL A 49 -7.00 -5.17 -9.02
C VAL A 49 -5.88 -5.71 -8.15
N PHE A 50 -4.82 -4.93 -7.95
CA PHE A 50 -3.78 -5.22 -6.98
C PHE A 50 -3.86 -4.23 -5.81
N ILE A 51 -3.98 -4.74 -4.60
CA ILE A 51 -4.02 -3.96 -3.36
C ILE A 51 -2.65 -4.08 -2.67
N LYS A 52 -1.88 -3.00 -2.69
CA LYS A 52 -0.66 -2.90 -1.89
C LYS A 52 -1.02 -2.56 -0.45
N PHE A 53 -0.69 -3.46 0.47
CA PHE A 53 -0.87 -3.26 1.92
C PHE A 53 0.44 -3.46 2.67
N ASN A 54 0.43 -3.21 3.97
CA ASN A 54 1.58 -3.42 4.85
C ASN A 54 1.40 -4.70 5.65
N LEU A 55 2.32 -5.63 5.45
CA LEU A 55 2.50 -6.84 6.24
C LEU A 55 3.99 -6.94 6.63
N CYS A 56 4.29 -6.57 7.86
CA CYS A 56 5.65 -6.33 8.34
C CYS A 56 6.12 -7.37 9.35
N LEU A 57 5.29 -7.68 10.34
CA LEU A 57 5.62 -8.56 11.48
C LEU A 57 4.41 -9.43 11.83
N PRO A 58 4.61 -10.53 12.58
CA PRO A 58 3.55 -11.37 13.13
C PRO A 58 2.73 -10.69 14.26
N GLU A 59 2.35 -9.44 14.07
CA GLU A 59 1.59 -8.63 15.02
C GLU A 59 0.28 -8.13 14.40
N GLY A 60 -0.63 -7.62 15.22
CA GLY A 60 -1.86 -6.99 14.75
C GLY A 60 -1.68 -5.56 14.25
N PHE A 61 -2.80 -4.89 14.00
CA PHE A 61 -2.82 -3.44 13.90
C PHE A 61 -2.28 -2.79 15.19
N PRO A 62 -1.48 -1.72 15.15
CA PRO A 62 -1.14 -0.86 14.00
C PRO A 62 0.17 -1.23 13.30
N THR A 63 0.75 -2.40 13.58
CA THR A 63 2.00 -2.85 12.93
C THR A 63 1.75 -3.22 11.46
N ASN A 64 0.61 -3.86 11.20
CA ASN A 64 0.13 -4.22 9.87
C ASN A 64 -1.11 -3.39 9.50
N THR A 65 -1.44 -3.36 8.21
CA THR A 65 -2.70 -2.75 7.75
C THR A 65 -3.89 -3.42 8.45
N ASN A 66 -4.85 -2.60 8.88
CA ASN A 66 -6.07 -3.07 9.54
C ASN A 66 -6.87 -4.01 8.62
N LEU A 67 -7.23 -5.22 9.10
CA LEU A 67 -7.90 -6.23 8.29
C LEU A 67 -9.33 -5.83 7.89
N ASP A 68 -10.06 -5.08 8.71
CA ASP A 68 -11.41 -4.59 8.37
C ASP A 68 -11.36 -3.65 7.15
N VAL A 69 -10.29 -2.86 7.03
CA VAL A 69 -10.05 -1.99 5.87
C VAL A 69 -9.81 -2.84 4.62
N LEU A 70 -8.96 -3.87 4.72
CA LEU A 70 -8.68 -4.78 3.60
C LEU A 70 -9.93 -5.55 3.18
N GLN A 71 -10.66 -6.13 4.13
CA GLN A 71 -11.91 -6.85 3.88
C GLN A 71 -12.92 -5.94 3.16
N THR A 72 -13.15 -4.74 3.69
CA THR A 72 -14.09 -3.79 3.10
C THR A 72 -13.68 -3.41 1.68
N LEU A 73 -12.38 -3.19 1.44
CA LEU A 73 -11.86 -2.84 0.12
C LEU A 73 -11.97 -4.00 -0.88
N ILE A 74 -11.65 -5.23 -0.47
CA ILE A 74 -11.79 -6.44 -1.29
C ILE A 74 -13.25 -6.59 -1.73
N ILE A 75 -14.18 -6.57 -0.76
CA ILE A 75 -15.61 -6.69 -1.03
C ILE A 75 -16.07 -5.58 -1.98
N SER A 76 -15.67 -4.33 -1.73
CA SER A 76 -16.02 -3.19 -2.60
C SER A 76 -15.53 -3.38 -4.04
N CYS A 77 -14.30 -3.88 -4.23
CA CYS A 77 -13.77 -4.16 -5.57
C CYS A 77 -14.55 -5.29 -6.26
N LYS A 78 -14.90 -6.35 -5.52
CA LYS A 78 -15.67 -7.49 -6.05
C LYS A 78 -17.10 -7.07 -6.42
N GLU A 79 -17.76 -6.29 -5.58
CA GLU A 79 -19.09 -5.73 -5.85
C GLU A 79 -19.08 -4.79 -7.07
N ALA A 80 -17.98 -4.10 -7.33
CA ALA A 80 -17.79 -3.29 -8.54
C ALA A 80 -17.54 -4.10 -9.82
N GLY A 81 -17.42 -5.44 -9.72
CA GLY A 81 -17.21 -6.32 -10.88
C GLY A 81 -15.76 -6.70 -11.14
N ALA A 82 -14.83 -6.48 -10.20
CA ALA A 82 -13.45 -6.93 -10.37
C ALA A 82 -13.38 -8.45 -10.57
N LYS A 83 -12.77 -8.87 -11.68
CA LYS A 83 -12.57 -10.29 -12.01
C LYS A 83 -11.63 -10.95 -11.01
N LYS A 84 -10.57 -10.24 -10.62
CA LYS A 84 -9.50 -10.76 -9.76
C LYS A 84 -9.01 -9.68 -8.81
N VAL A 85 -8.84 -10.02 -7.54
CA VAL A 85 -8.30 -9.12 -6.53
C VAL A 85 -7.09 -9.79 -5.89
N TYR A 86 -5.92 -9.18 -6.07
CA TYR A 86 -4.68 -9.57 -5.41
C TYR A 86 -4.37 -8.61 -4.28
N LEU A 87 -3.73 -9.11 -3.22
CA LEU A 87 -3.12 -8.28 -2.18
C LEU A 87 -1.66 -8.67 -2.06
N GLY A 88 -0.77 -7.73 -1.81
CA GLY A 88 0.63 -8.06 -1.58
C GLY A 88 1.37 -7.03 -0.75
N SER A 89 2.46 -7.49 -0.14
CA SER A 89 3.46 -6.70 0.58
C SER A 89 4.84 -7.27 0.29
N PHE A 90 5.89 -6.50 0.53
CA PHE A 90 7.25 -7.02 0.56
C PHE A 90 7.71 -7.25 2.01
N PRO A 91 8.60 -8.23 2.24
CA PRO A 91 9.24 -8.46 3.53
C PRO A 91 9.84 -7.21 4.13
N LEU A 92 9.63 -7.03 5.44
CA LEU A 92 10.39 -6.09 6.25
C LEU A 92 11.38 -6.87 7.12
N LYS A 93 12.62 -6.39 7.24
CA LYS A 93 13.69 -7.00 8.08
C LYS A 93 13.99 -8.49 7.78
N GLY A 94 13.75 -8.93 6.55
CA GLY A 94 14.09 -10.29 6.10
C GLY A 94 13.16 -11.39 6.59
N VAL A 95 12.00 -11.05 7.18
CA VAL A 95 10.98 -12.04 7.53
C VAL A 95 10.12 -12.35 6.29
N PRO A 96 10.09 -13.60 5.79
CA PRO A 96 9.32 -13.94 4.58
C PRO A 96 7.83 -13.73 4.76
N ILE A 97 7.14 -13.28 3.71
CA ILE A 97 5.69 -13.02 3.75
C ILE A 97 4.91 -14.30 4.06
N LYS A 98 5.33 -15.46 3.53
CA LYS A 98 4.72 -16.75 3.82
C LYS A 98 4.66 -17.07 5.31
N VAL A 99 5.76 -16.85 6.04
CA VAL A 99 5.83 -17.12 7.48
C VAL A 99 4.80 -16.29 8.24
N ILE A 100 4.70 -15.00 7.92
CA ILE A 100 3.73 -14.10 8.57
C ILE A 100 2.30 -14.48 8.18
N SER A 101 2.08 -14.78 6.90
CA SER A 101 0.77 -15.19 6.39
C SER A 101 0.26 -16.47 7.04
N ASP A 102 1.11 -17.49 7.18
CA ASP A 102 0.76 -18.77 7.77
C ASP A 102 0.42 -18.61 9.25
N LEU A 103 1.21 -17.84 10.00
CA LEU A 103 0.94 -17.61 11.43
C LEU A 103 -0.40 -16.88 11.67
N LEU A 104 -0.78 -15.99 10.75
CA LEU A 104 -1.98 -15.17 10.84
C LEU A 104 -3.16 -15.74 10.03
N ASN A 105 -3.01 -16.91 9.40
CA ASN A 105 -3.99 -17.54 8.49
C ASN A 105 -4.52 -16.59 7.39
N LEU A 106 -3.68 -15.66 6.90
CA LEU A 106 -4.11 -14.60 5.99
C LEU A 106 -4.45 -15.11 4.59
N ASN A 107 -3.70 -16.09 4.08
CA ASN A 107 -3.96 -16.64 2.76
C ASN A 107 -5.36 -17.25 2.68
N GLU A 108 -5.73 -18.10 3.64
CA GLU A 108 -7.07 -18.70 3.73
C GLU A 108 -8.13 -17.62 3.93
N TYR A 109 -7.90 -16.69 4.85
CA TYR A 109 -8.82 -15.58 5.11
C TYR A 109 -9.12 -14.77 3.83
N PHE A 110 -8.10 -14.36 3.06
CA PHE A 110 -8.34 -13.62 1.82
C PHE A 110 -9.01 -14.47 0.73
N GLN A 111 -8.72 -15.77 0.67
CA GLN A 111 -9.43 -16.69 -0.24
C GLN A 111 -10.93 -16.75 0.07
N THR A 112 -11.34 -16.77 1.35
CA THR A 112 -12.77 -16.73 1.72
C THR A 112 -13.49 -15.46 1.25
N LEU A 113 -12.75 -14.37 1.04
CA LEU A 113 -13.24 -13.09 0.51
C LEU A 113 -13.19 -13.01 -1.02
N GLY A 114 -12.73 -14.07 -1.70
CA GLY A 114 -12.55 -14.09 -3.16
C GLY A 114 -11.34 -13.30 -3.65
N ALA A 115 -10.31 -13.16 -2.81
CA ALA A 115 -9.05 -12.51 -3.14
C ALA A 115 -7.84 -13.44 -2.92
N GLU A 116 -6.69 -13.08 -3.48
CA GLU A 116 -5.47 -13.90 -3.41
C GLU A 116 -4.30 -13.11 -2.84
N LEU A 117 -3.58 -13.72 -1.90
CA LEU A 117 -2.33 -13.17 -1.40
C LEU A 117 -1.21 -13.45 -2.42
N ALA A 118 -0.63 -12.38 -2.96
CA ALA A 118 0.52 -12.44 -3.84
C ALA A 118 1.81 -12.40 -3.03
N PHE A 119 2.56 -13.50 -3.04
CA PHE A 119 3.89 -13.62 -2.44
C PHE A 119 4.94 -12.97 -3.33
N LEU A 120 5.09 -11.64 -3.22
CA LEU A 120 6.01 -10.86 -4.08
C LEU A 120 7.49 -11.22 -3.87
N ASP A 121 7.82 -11.84 -2.75
CA ASP A 121 9.13 -12.37 -2.43
C ASP A 121 9.33 -13.83 -2.90
N ASN A 122 8.29 -14.47 -3.45
CA ASN A 122 8.21 -15.89 -3.79
C ASN A 122 8.48 -16.81 -2.56
N SER A 123 8.11 -16.35 -1.36
CA SER A 123 8.34 -17.13 -0.14
C SER A 123 7.50 -18.39 -0.03
N ASP A 124 6.37 -18.45 -0.74
CA ASP A 124 5.46 -19.59 -0.86
C ASP A 124 6.12 -20.84 -1.46
N ILE A 125 7.13 -20.68 -2.31
CA ILE A 125 7.78 -21.79 -3.01
C ILE A 125 9.11 -22.22 -2.38
N PHE A 126 9.65 -21.49 -1.40
CA PHE A 126 11.00 -21.75 -0.86
C PHE A 126 11.13 -23.07 -0.11
N GLU A 127 10.05 -23.54 0.52
CA GLU A 127 10.05 -24.79 1.29
C GLU A 127 9.66 -26.01 0.45
N ASN A 128 9.33 -25.82 -0.83
CA ASN A 128 8.97 -26.91 -1.71
C ASN A 128 10.21 -27.73 -2.11
N LYS A 129 10.35 -28.92 -1.50
CA LYS A 129 11.46 -29.86 -1.73
C LYS A 129 11.52 -30.42 -3.16
N GLU A 130 10.46 -30.29 -3.94
CA GLU A 130 10.40 -30.73 -5.33
C GLU A 130 11.06 -29.74 -6.30
N ILE A 131 11.29 -28.50 -5.86
CA ILE A 131 11.85 -27.44 -6.69
C ILE A 131 13.36 -27.33 -6.45
N ASN A 132 14.15 -27.56 -7.50
CA ASN A 132 15.60 -27.40 -7.42
C ASN A 132 16.03 -25.92 -7.49
N ARG A 133 17.29 -25.63 -7.16
CA ARG A 133 17.83 -24.26 -7.12
C ARG A 133 17.73 -23.52 -8.46
N ASP A 134 17.89 -24.20 -9.59
CA ASP A 134 17.83 -23.56 -10.90
C ASP A 134 16.40 -23.25 -11.33
N GLN A 135 15.45 -24.11 -10.96
CA GLN A 135 14.01 -23.84 -11.09
C GLN A 135 13.60 -22.65 -10.22
N LEU A 136 14.04 -22.57 -8.97
CA LEU A 136 13.77 -21.42 -8.09
C LEU A 136 14.29 -20.10 -8.69
N LYS A 137 15.51 -20.10 -9.25
CA LYS A 137 16.06 -18.92 -9.94
C LYS A 137 15.22 -18.52 -11.14
N LYS A 138 14.79 -19.50 -11.97
CA LYS A 138 13.91 -19.24 -13.12
C LYS A 138 12.57 -18.68 -12.69
N ILE A 139 11.94 -19.23 -11.65
CA ILE A 139 10.65 -18.73 -11.15
C ILE A 139 10.80 -17.29 -10.66
N LYS A 140 11.83 -17.01 -9.86
CA LYS A 140 12.10 -15.65 -9.37
C LYS A 140 12.35 -14.64 -10.50
N TYR A 141 13.06 -15.06 -11.55
CA TYR A 141 13.28 -14.20 -12.71
C TYR A 141 11.98 -13.99 -13.50
N ASN A 142 11.20 -15.06 -13.70
CA ASN A 142 9.96 -15.04 -14.47
C ASN A 142 8.79 -14.36 -13.73
N SER A 143 8.87 -14.17 -12.41
CA SER A 143 7.85 -13.43 -11.64
C SER A 143 8.07 -11.91 -11.65
N LEU A 144 9.21 -11.45 -12.20
CA LEU A 144 9.60 -10.05 -12.27
C LEU A 144 9.79 -9.63 -13.73
N THR A 145 9.43 -8.39 -14.05
CA THR A 145 9.75 -7.75 -15.33
C THR A 145 10.72 -6.62 -15.08
N THR A 146 11.68 -6.50 -15.99
CA THR A 146 12.63 -5.40 -16.01
C THR A 146 11.99 -4.16 -16.61
N VAL A 147 11.91 -3.08 -15.84
CA VAL A 147 11.35 -1.79 -16.26
C VAL A 147 12.44 -0.74 -16.20
N GLN A 148 12.70 -0.09 -17.34
CA GLN A 148 13.64 1.02 -17.45
C GLN A 148 12.92 2.34 -17.13
N ILE A 149 13.43 3.10 -16.16
CA ILE A 149 12.94 4.44 -15.82
C ILE A 149 14.14 5.39 -15.81
N LYS A 150 14.20 6.26 -16.82
CA LYS A 150 15.38 7.11 -17.09
C LYS A 150 16.62 6.22 -17.24
N ASP A 151 17.68 6.49 -16.49
CA ASP A 151 18.95 5.75 -16.52
C ASP A 151 19.00 4.57 -15.54
N ASN A 152 17.87 4.20 -14.94
CA ASN A 152 17.81 3.16 -13.90
C ASN A 152 16.92 1.99 -14.29
N GLU A 153 17.36 0.81 -13.91
CA GLU A 153 16.66 -0.45 -14.15
C GLU A 153 16.03 -0.99 -12.85
N PHE A 154 14.73 -1.26 -12.90
CA PHE A 154 13.97 -1.79 -11.78
C PHE A 154 13.35 -3.14 -12.13
N LEU A 155 13.38 -4.09 -11.19
CA LEU A 155 12.56 -5.30 -11.30
C LEU A 155 11.23 -5.05 -10.61
N VAL A 156 10.14 -5.27 -11.32
CA VAL A 156 8.78 -5.05 -10.81
C VAL A 156 7.99 -6.37 -10.90
N PRO A 157 7.25 -6.77 -9.85
CA PRO A 157 6.42 -7.97 -9.91
C PRO A 157 5.39 -7.94 -11.02
N ASN A 158 5.32 -9.02 -11.79
CA ASN A 158 4.42 -9.16 -12.93
C ASN A 158 2.95 -9.05 -12.51
N VAL A 159 2.60 -9.55 -11.33
CA VAL A 159 1.23 -9.42 -10.79
C VAL A 159 0.80 -7.95 -10.65
N ILE A 160 1.73 -7.04 -10.34
CA ILE A 160 1.44 -5.61 -10.22
C ILE A 160 1.30 -4.99 -11.62
N LEU A 161 2.26 -5.27 -12.52
CA LEU A 161 2.24 -4.73 -13.89
C LEU A 161 1.05 -5.23 -14.72
N ASN A 162 0.61 -6.47 -14.49
CA ASN A 162 -0.51 -7.08 -15.20
C ASN A 162 -1.87 -6.67 -14.62
N SER A 163 -1.90 -5.94 -13.51
CA SER A 163 -3.15 -5.46 -12.90
C SER A 163 -3.62 -4.17 -13.57
N ASN A 164 -4.92 -4.10 -13.90
CA ASN A 164 -5.53 -2.92 -14.51
C ASN A 164 -5.55 -1.74 -13.53
N LYS A 165 -5.75 -2.02 -12.24
CA LYS A 165 -5.83 -1.02 -11.18
C LYS A 165 -4.91 -1.41 -10.02
N VAL A 166 -4.27 -0.41 -9.41
CA VAL A 166 -3.46 -0.57 -8.20
C VAL A 166 -4.00 0.34 -7.11
N ILE A 167 -4.38 -0.24 -5.97
CA ILE A 167 -4.82 0.49 -4.78
C ILE A 167 -3.72 0.42 -3.72
N CYS A 168 -3.24 1.56 -3.26
CA CYS A 168 -2.23 1.64 -2.22
C CYS A 168 -2.86 2.01 -0.87
N VAL A 169 -2.85 1.07 0.08
CA VAL A 169 -3.44 1.27 1.42
C VAL A 169 -2.36 1.77 2.37
N ASN A 170 -2.35 3.08 2.61
CA ASN A 170 -1.39 3.74 3.47
C ASN A 170 -1.87 3.83 4.92
N GLN A 171 -0.94 3.64 5.85
CA GLN A 171 -1.14 4.01 7.25
C GLN A 171 -0.38 5.30 7.53
N ILE A 172 -1.10 6.32 7.98
CA ILE A 172 -0.53 7.62 8.31
C ILE A 172 -0.25 7.63 9.82
N ASN A 173 1.02 7.52 10.18
CA ASN A 173 1.48 7.75 11.55
C ASN A 173 2.07 9.17 11.60
N VAL A 174 1.51 10.03 12.45
CA VAL A 174 2.04 11.38 12.65
C VAL A 174 3.29 11.26 13.53
N ASN A 175 4.47 11.47 12.92
CA ASN A 175 5.69 11.70 13.68
C ASN A 175 5.59 13.11 14.33
N PRO A 176 6.06 13.31 15.58
CA PRO A 176 6.02 14.62 16.25
C PRO A 176 6.59 15.80 15.45
N LEU A 177 7.37 15.55 14.40
CA LEU A 177 7.96 16.58 13.54
C LEU A 177 7.12 16.94 12.29
N PHE A 178 5.85 16.50 12.18
CA PHE A 178 4.88 16.90 11.13
C PHE A 178 5.36 16.78 9.66
N ASN A 179 6.37 15.97 9.38
CA ASN A 179 6.79 15.70 8.01
C ASN A 179 5.96 14.55 7.40
N PHE A 180 5.04 14.88 6.50
CA PHE A 180 4.20 13.91 5.78
C PHE A 180 4.90 13.38 4.52
N ASN A 181 5.63 12.26 4.62
CA ASN A 181 6.21 11.53 3.48
C ASN A 181 5.59 10.13 3.32
N LEU A 182 4.26 10.00 3.40
CA LEU A 182 3.64 8.70 3.71
C LEU A 182 3.23 7.87 2.48
N SER A 183 2.67 8.47 1.43
CA SER A 183 2.19 7.70 0.27
C SER A 183 3.32 7.13 -0.59
N LEU A 184 4.44 7.87 -0.69
CA LEU A 184 5.58 7.46 -1.50
C LEU A 184 6.33 6.28 -0.86
N LEU A 185 6.37 6.16 0.46
CA LEU A 185 7.09 5.05 1.12
C LEU A 185 6.43 3.70 0.87
N ASN A 186 5.10 3.63 0.87
CA ASN A 186 4.40 2.38 0.62
C ASN A 186 4.45 1.98 -0.85
N LEU A 187 4.25 2.94 -1.77
CA LEU A 187 4.45 2.70 -3.20
C LEU A 187 5.90 2.34 -3.52
N TYR A 188 6.87 2.91 -2.83
CA TYR A 188 8.27 2.54 -2.97
C TYR A 188 8.53 1.08 -2.58
N SER A 189 7.70 0.51 -1.71
CA SER A 189 7.76 -0.91 -1.36
C SER A 189 7.01 -1.82 -2.33
N ILE A 190 6.72 -1.42 -3.57
CA ILE A 190 6.19 -2.32 -4.63
C ILE A 190 7.29 -2.99 -5.46
N ILE A 191 8.55 -2.62 -5.25
CA ILE A 191 9.73 -3.21 -5.89
C ILE A 191 10.56 -3.99 -4.87
N PRO A 192 11.41 -4.95 -5.28
CA PRO A 192 12.24 -5.73 -4.35
C PRO A 192 13.10 -4.87 -3.42
N THR A 193 13.34 -5.38 -2.20
CA THR A 193 14.04 -4.67 -1.10
C THR A 193 15.41 -4.10 -1.50
N LYS A 194 16.14 -4.73 -2.42
CA LYS A 194 17.43 -4.21 -2.92
C LYS A 194 17.35 -2.83 -3.59
N TYR A 195 16.18 -2.45 -4.09
CA TYR A 195 15.90 -1.12 -4.66
C TYR A 195 15.25 -0.18 -3.64
N GLN A 196 14.91 -0.69 -2.45
CA GLN A 196 14.26 0.04 -1.37
C GLN A 196 15.26 0.75 -0.43
N GLU A 197 16.56 0.66 -0.70
CA GLU A 197 17.55 1.39 0.10
C GLU A 197 17.53 2.86 -0.28
N ILE A 198 16.86 3.68 0.54
CA ILE A 198 17.15 5.11 0.59
C ILE A 198 18.57 5.18 1.13
N GLY A 199 19.56 5.39 0.24
CA GLY A 199 20.93 5.62 0.65
C GLY A 199 20.93 6.62 1.79
N LYS A 200 21.28 6.16 2.99
CA LYS A 200 21.55 7.07 4.10
C LYS A 200 22.74 7.87 3.61
N LYS A 201 22.52 9.07 3.06
CA LYS A 201 23.58 10.07 3.09
C LYS A 201 23.95 10.15 4.56
N ASN A 202 25.15 9.69 4.90
CA ASN A 202 25.77 9.99 6.18
C ASN A 202 25.76 11.51 6.27
N ARG A 203 24.73 12.05 6.92
CA ARG A 203 24.67 13.46 7.26
C ARG A 203 25.39 13.52 8.59
N ASP A 204 26.46 14.31 8.64
CA ASP A 204 27.23 14.47 9.86
C ASP A 204 26.29 14.83 11.01
N ASN A 205 26.41 14.08 12.11
CA ASN A 205 25.57 14.21 13.30
C ASN A 205 25.61 15.62 13.94
N GLY A 206 26.55 16.48 13.52
CA GLY A 206 26.70 17.85 14.03
C GLY A 206 25.58 18.82 13.63
N ASP A 207 24.79 18.52 12.59
CA ASP A 207 23.87 19.50 11.99
C ASP A 207 22.38 19.22 12.22
N TYR A 208 22.05 18.24 13.07
CA TYR A 208 20.66 17.86 13.33
C TYR A 208 19.84 18.93 14.06
N ILE A 209 20.49 19.85 14.79
CA ILE A 209 19.85 20.92 15.56
C ILE A 209 19.99 22.27 14.85
N SER A 210 21.10 22.49 14.14
CA SER A 210 21.40 23.75 13.46
C SER A 210 20.53 23.97 12.21
N ILE A 211 20.04 22.91 11.57
CA ILE A 211 19.21 22.99 10.35
C ILE A 211 17.72 22.80 10.67
N ASP A 212 17.41 22.08 11.75
CA ASP A 212 16.04 21.83 12.18
C ASP A 212 15.46 23.08 12.87
N ARG A 213 14.74 23.90 12.08
CA ARG A 213 14.01 25.09 12.55
C ARG A 213 13.10 24.80 13.75
N TYR A 214 12.54 23.59 13.83
CA TYR A 214 11.63 23.23 14.90
C TYR A 214 12.39 23.03 16.23
N LYS A 215 13.54 22.34 16.19
CA LYS A 215 14.40 22.23 17.37
C LYS A 215 14.97 23.57 17.79
N LYS A 216 15.37 24.44 16.86
CA LYS A 216 15.76 25.82 17.21
C LYS A 216 14.67 26.55 18.00
N ASN A 217 13.42 26.47 17.55
CA ASN A 217 12.28 27.10 18.21
C ASN A 217 11.98 26.50 19.61
N LEU A 218 12.35 25.25 19.87
CA LEU A 218 12.18 24.61 21.19
C LEU A 218 13.24 25.02 22.22
N ILE A 219 14.43 25.45 21.77
CA ILE A 219 15.55 25.82 22.65
C ILE A 219 15.67 27.36 22.76
N SER A 220 14.92 28.11 21.96
CA SER A 220 14.92 29.58 21.94
C SER A 220 13.83 30.23 22.80
N ASN A 221 13.18 29.46 23.69
CA ASN A 221 12.22 29.97 24.67
C ASN A 221 12.75 29.78 26.09
#